data_AF-A0A2A3MNL5-F1
#
_entry.id   AF-A0A2A3MNL5-F1
#
_cell.length_a   1.000
_cell.length_b   1.000
_cell.length_c   1.000
_cell.angle_alpha   90.00
_cell.angle_beta   90.00
_cell.angle_gamma   90.00
#
_symmetry.space_group_name_H-M   'P 1'
#
loop_
_entity.id
_entity.type
_entity.pdbx_description
1 polymer ?
#
loop_
_entity_poly.entity_id
_entity_poly.type
_entity_poly.pdbx_seq_one_letter_code
_entity_poly.pdbx_strand_id
1 'polypeptide(L)'
;VGPDQPMHLGIDHGIEVGRDVSEAGAQMRGDFDTLYADISLQMPTPVIQRSSEQINQLLFRQGMFTIERSDDALTLIHRSRSNQIVRTMIERTANGGFLINRPAWAAVHQVTYANLISLVHALNRMGLML
;
A
#
# COMPACT_ATOMS: atom_id res chain seq x y z
N VAL A 1 -0.55 -15.72 15.26
CA VAL A 1 0.50 -15.79 14.22
C VAL A 1 1.83 -15.53 14.91
N GLY A 2 2.71 -16.52 14.97
CA GLY A 2 3.95 -16.46 15.75
C GLY A 2 5.06 -15.73 15.00
N PRO A 3 5.98 -15.03 15.69
CA PRO A 3 7.05 -14.25 15.07
C PRO A 3 8.32 -15.11 14.99
N ASP A 4 8.45 -16.00 14.00
CA ASP A 4 9.67 -16.82 13.90
C ASP A 4 10.00 -17.24 12.46
N GLN A 5 9.98 -16.29 11.53
CA GLN A 5 10.49 -16.56 10.19
C GLN A 5 11.92 -16.00 10.07
N PRO A 6 12.96 -16.85 10.09
CA PRO A 6 14.33 -16.38 9.99
C PRO A 6 14.56 -15.74 8.61
N MET A 7 15.06 -14.51 8.63
CA MET A 7 15.54 -13.80 7.45
C MET A 7 16.57 -14.68 6.72
N HIS A 8 16.26 -15.10 5.50
CA HIS A 8 17.19 -15.85 4.67
C HIS A 8 18.18 -14.86 4.04
N LEU A 9 19.31 -14.64 4.73
CA LEU A 9 20.49 -14.01 4.14
C LEU A 9 21.18 -15.03 3.22
N GLY A 10 20.90 -14.96 1.92
CA GLY A 10 21.70 -15.67 0.93
C GLY A 10 22.93 -14.83 0.60
N ILE A 11 24.11 -15.27 1.04
CA ILE A 11 25.39 -14.77 0.54
C ILE A 11 25.65 -15.43 -0.83
N ASP A 12 25.94 -14.62 -1.85
CA ASP A 12 26.34 -15.11 -3.16
C ASP A 12 27.80 -15.57 -3.07
N HIS A 13 28.05 -16.86 -3.29
CA HIS A 13 29.40 -17.42 -3.28
C HIS A 13 30.05 -17.20 -4.64
N GLY A 14 30.74 -16.07 -4.78
CA GLY A 14 31.54 -15.76 -5.97
C GLY A 14 32.56 -16.85 -6.32
N ILE A 15 32.95 -16.88 -7.60
CA ILE A 15 33.81 -17.90 -8.24
C ILE A 15 35.19 -18.03 -7.57
N GLU A 16 35.55 -19.24 -7.15
CA GLU A 16 36.89 -19.56 -6.61
C GLU A 16 37.95 -19.50 -7.72
N VAL A 17 38.97 -18.65 -7.53
CA VAL A 17 40.18 -18.63 -8.35
C VAL A 17 41.26 -19.44 -7.65
N GLY A 18 41.50 -20.65 -8.13
CA GLY A 18 42.52 -21.54 -7.57
C GLY A 18 43.92 -20.93 -7.61
N ARG A 19 44.57 -20.82 -6.45
CA ARG A 19 46.01 -20.59 -6.34
C ARG A 19 46.63 -21.78 -5.62
N ASP A 20 47.38 -22.55 -6.39
CA ASP A 20 48.27 -23.60 -5.92
C ASP A 20 49.46 -22.95 -5.20
N VAL A 21 49.57 -23.09 -3.88
CA VAL A 21 50.81 -22.86 -3.12
C VAL A 21 50.90 -23.87 -1.97
N SER A 22 52.00 -24.61 -2.00
CA SER A 22 52.44 -25.69 -1.12
C SER A 22 52.45 -25.39 0.39
N GLU A 23 52.20 -26.44 1.17
CA GLU A 23 52.30 -26.47 2.63
C GLU A 23 53.72 -26.17 3.14
N ALA A 24 53.87 -25.11 3.94
CA ALA A 24 54.93 -24.99 4.95
C ALA A 24 54.49 -24.00 6.04
N GLY A 25 54.56 -24.45 7.29
CA GLY A 25 53.95 -23.80 8.45
C GLY A 25 54.34 -22.33 8.66
N ALA A 26 53.33 -21.50 8.89
CA ALA A 26 53.47 -20.20 9.51
C ALA A 26 52.20 -19.89 10.32
N GLN A 27 52.43 -19.31 11.49
CA GLN A 27 51.48 -18.91 12.51
C GLN A 27 50.21 -18.28 11.90
N MET A 28 49.03 -18.70 12.37
CA MET A 28 47.74 -18.09 12.01
C MET A 28 47.67 -16.66 12.55
N ARG A 29 48.36 -15.74 11.87
CA ARG A 29 48.08 -14.31 11.97
C ARG A 29 46.82 -14.11 11.14
N GLY A 30 45.69 -13.94 11.80
CA GLY A 30 44.41 -13.69 11.13
C GLY A 30 44.56 -12.49 10.22
N ASP A 31 44.62 -12.75 8.92
CA ASP A 31 44.54 -11.74 7.87
C ASP A 31 43.05 -11.43 7.70
N PHE A 32 42.62 -10.29 8.22
CA PHE A 32 41.23 -9.85 8.09
C PHE A 32 41.12 -9.03 6.80
N ASP A 33 40.77 -9.69 5.71
CA ASP A 33 40.44 -9.02 4.46
C ASP A 33 39.06 -8.33 4.64
N THR A 34 39.05 -7.00 4.62
CA THR A 34 37.82 -6.22 4.85
C THR A 34 37.02 -6.17 3.55
N LEU A 35 36.03 -7.05 3.43
CA LEU A 35 35.15 -7.12 2.26
C LEU A 35 34.04 -6.08 2.38
N TYR A 36 33.95 -5.17 1.39
CA TYR A 36 32.83 -4.24 1.25
C TYR A 36 31.75 -4.91 0.40
N ALA A 37 30.68 -5.39 1.05
CA ALA A 37 29.47 -5.84 0.39
C ALA A 37 28.39 -4.74 0.51
N ASP A 38 27.70 -4.45 -0.59
CA ASP A 38 26.51 -3.59 -0.59
C ASP A 38 25.28 -4.45 -0.24
N ILE A 39 24.58 -4.11 0.84
CA ILE A 39 23.41 -4.86 1.32
C ILE A 39 22.14 -4.18 0.82
N SER A 40 21.35 -4.89 0.03
CA SER A 40 20.00 -4.44 -0.35
C SER A 40 18.96 -4.79 0.72
N LEU A 41 18.53 -3.79 1.49
CA LEU A 41 17.48 -3.93 2.50
C LEU A 41 16.09 -3.66 1.88
N GLN A 42 15.27 -4.70 1.74
CA GLN A 42 13.85 -4.54 1.41
C GLN A 42 13.07 -4.19 2.68
N MET A 43 12.76 -2.91 2.87
CA MET A 43 11.95 -2.44 3.99
C MET A 43 10.46 -2.49 3.63
N PRO A 44 9.57 -2.95 4.52
CA PRO A 44 8.12 -2.84 4.33
C PRO A 44 7.73 -1.36 4.18
N THR A 45 7.10 -1.01 3.07
CA THR A 45 6.60 0.35 2.84
C THR A 45 5.46 0.63 3.84
N PRO A 46 5.54 1.69 4.67
CA PRO A 46 4.45 2.02 5.56
C PRO A 46 3.21 2.43 4.76
N VAL A 47 2.05 1.86 5.09
CA VAL A 47 0.77 2.26 4.50
C VAL A 47 0.44 3.66 5.01
N ILE A 48 0.63 4.68 4.15
CA ILE A 48 0.33 6.08 4.50
C ILE A 48 -1.19 6.28 4.41
N GLN A 49 -1.90 6.05 5.51
CA GLN A 49 -3.29 6.49 5.67
C GLN A 49 -3.30 7.94 6.15
N ARG A 50 -4.12 8.79 5.53
CA ARG A 50 -4.24 10.19 5.96
C ARG A 50 -4.87 10.26 7.34
N SER A 51 -4.31 11.12 8.19
CA SER A 51 -4.90 11.43 9.49
C SER A 51 -6.25 12.14 9.32
N SER A 52 -7.09 12.10 10.36
CA SER A 52 -8.37 12.82 10.36
C SER A 52 -8.20 14.32 10.12
N GLU A 53 -7.13 14.93 10.61
CA GLU A 53 -6.81 16.35 10.37
C GLU A 53 -6.51 16.60 8.88
N GLN A 54 -5.71 15.75 8.25
CA GLN A 54 -5.40 15.85 6.82
C GLN A 54 -6.66 15.68 5.96
N ILE A 55 -7.55 14.76 6.32
CA ILE A 55 -8.85 14.58 5.65
C ILE A 55 -9.74 15.82 5.81
N ASN A 56 -9.78 16.42 7.00
CA ASN A 56 -10.58 17.63 7.23
C ASN A 56 -10.07 18.83 6.42
N GLN A 57 -8.75 18.95 6.26
CA GLN A 57 -8.13 19.98 5.43
C GLN A 57 -8.38 19.73 3.94
N LEU A 58 -8.27 18.47 3.49
CA LEU A 58 -8.55 18.08 2.11
C LEU A 58 -10.02 18.31 1.76
N LEU A 59 -10.94 17.89 2.64
CA LEU A 59 -12.38 17.98 2.46
C LEU A 59 -12.95 19.21 3.17
N PHE A 60 -12.39 20.39 2.92
CA PHE A 60 -12.75 21.65 3.60
C PHE A 60 -14.19 22.18 3.37
N ARG A 61 -14.91 21.71 2.33
CA ARG A 61 -16.29 22.09 1.99
C ARG A 61 -17.23 20.89 1.98
N GLN A 62 -18.49 21.16 2.28
CA GLN A 62 -19.57 20.17 2.16
C GLN A 62 -19.71 19.69 0.71
N GLY A 63 -20.02 18.41 0.55
CA GLY A 63 -20.16 17.78 -0.77
C GLY A 63 -18.83 17.32 -1.35
N MET A 64 -17.68 17.67 -0.77
CA MET A 64 -16.41 17.17 -1.27
C MET A 64 -16.17 15.71 -0.88
N PHE A 65 -15.46 14.98 -1.75
CA PHE A 65 -15.06 13.62 -1.47
C PHE A 65 -13.66 13.32 -2.00
N THR A 66 -13.08 12.25 -1.48
CA THR A 66 -11.87 11.61 -2.01
C THR A 66 -12.07 10.10 -1.99
N ILE A 67 -11.29 9.37 -2.77
CA ILE A 67 -11.24 7.92 -2.71
C ILE A 67 -9.84 7.53 -2.27
N GLU A 68 -9.75 6.72 -1.22
CA GLU A 68 -8.50 6.19 -0.72
C GLU A 68 -8.44 4.69 -0.97
N ARG A 69 -7.25 4.21 -1.34
CA ARG A 69 -6.94 2.78 -1.40
C ARG A 69 -6.11 2.44 -0.18
N SER A 70 -6.52 1.44 0.57
CA SER A 70 -5.75 0.88 1.69
C SER A 70 -5.71 -0.62 1.52
N ASP A 71 -4.49 -1.17 1.43
CA ASP A 71 -4.23 -2.57 1.08
C ASP A 71 -4.94 -2.98 -0.21
N ASP A 72 -6.10 -3.64 -0.10
CA ASP A 72 -6.95 -4.06 -1.23
C ASP A 72 -8.36 -3.43 -1.22
N ALA A 73 -8.68 -2.62 -0.20
CA ALA A 73 -9.96 -1.97 -0.07
C ALA A 73 -9.95 -0.55 -0.67
N LEU A 74 -11.03 -0.19 -1.35
CA LEU A 74 -11.30 1.17 -1.78
C LEU A 74 -12.32 1.79 -0.83
N THR A 75 -12.02 2.98 -0.32
CA THR A 75 -12.90 3.72 0.60
C THR A 75 -13.20 5.08 0.03
N LEU A 76 -14.49 5.37 -0.18
CA LEU A 76 -14.98 6.70 -0.43
C LEU A 76 -15.07 7.48 0.88
N ILE A 77 -14.41 8.63 0.94
CA ILE A 77 -14.45 9.53 2.09
C ILE A 77 -15.09 10.83 1.63
N HIS A 78 -16.15 11.30 2.27
CA HIS A 78 -16.81 12.55 1.90
C HIS A 78 -17.21 13.37 3.11
N ARG A 79 -17.37 14.68 2.90
CA ARG A 79 -17.97 15.59 3.87
C ARG A 79 -19.46 15.74 3.60
N SER A 80 -20.26 15.28 4.55
CA SER A 80 -21.73 15.35 4.50
C SER A 80 -22.24 16.79 4.60
N ARG A 81 -23.54 16.98 4.36
CA ARG A 81 -24.24 18.25 4.62
C ARG A 81 -24.29 18.64 6.10
N SER A 82 -24.15 17.67 7.01
CA SER A 82 -24.01 17.93 8.45
C SER A 82 -22.55 18.22 8.87
N ASN A 83 -21.68 18.50 7.90
CA ASN A 83 -20.25 18.78 8.08
C ASN A 83 -19.43 17.60 8.64
N GLN A 84 -20.00 16.40 8.67
CA GLN A 84 -19.36 15.18 9.17
C GLN A 84 -18.53 14.51 8.08
N ILE A 85 -17.36 13.98 8.45
CA ILE A 85 -16.58 13.10 7.58
C ILE A 85 -17.19 11.71 7.65
N VAL A 86 -17.59 11.17 6.50
CA VAL A 86 -18.17 9.84 6.39
C VAL A 86 -17.38 9.00 5.42
N ARG A 87 -17.03 7.79 5.87
CA ARG A 87 -16.29 6.78 5.11
C ARG A 87 -17.27 5.70 4.64
N THR A 88 -17.15 5.27 3.40
CA THR A 88 -18.00 4.25 2.80
C THR A 88 -17.15 3.34 1.95
N MET A 89 -17.20 2.04 2.23
CA MET A 89 -16.46 1.05 1.46
C MET A 89 -17.02 0.94 0.04
N ILE A 90 -16.12 0.87 -0.93
CA ILE A 90 -16.41 0.54 -2.32
C ILE A 90 -16.05 -0.92 -2.50
N GLU A 91 -17.07 -1.75 -2.74
CA GLU A 91 -16.91 -3.19 -2.90
C GLU A 91 -16.59 -3.51 -4.36
N ARG A 92 -15.78 -4.54 -4.57
CA ARG A 92 -15.51 -5.10 -5.90
C ARG A 92 -16.43 -6.30 -6.14
N THR A 93 -17.11 -6.34 -7.28
CA THR A 93 -17.90 -7.52 -7.69
C THR A 93 -16.99 -8.63 -8.22
N ALA A 94 -17.49 -9.86 -8.24
CA ALA A 94 -16.80 -11.01 -8.85
C ALA A 94 -16.44 -10.77 -10.33
N ASN A 95 -17.20 -9.91 -11.02
CA ASN A 95 -16.99 -9.55 -12.42
C ASN A 95 -15.99 -8.39 -12.60
N GLY A 96 -15.35 -7.92 -11.51
CA GLY A 96 -14.38 -6.81 -11.54
C GLY A 96 -15.00 -5.41 -11.54
N GLY A 97 -16.31 -5.30 -11.33
CA GLY A 97 -17.01 -4.01 -11.19
C GLY A 97 -16.90 -3.42 -9.79
N PHE A 98 -17.35 -2.18 -9.63
CA PHE A 98 -17.33 -1.44 -8.36
C PHE A 98 -18.77 -1.10 -7.95
N LEU A 99 -19.10 -1.28 -6.67
CA LEU A 99 -20.41 -0.91 -6.13
C LEU A 99 -20.27 -0.28 -4.75
N ILE A 100 -21.29 0.48 -4.35
CA ILE A 100 -21.37 1.08 -3.01
C ILE A 100 -22.62 0.58 -2.31
N ASN A 101 -22.47 0.08 -1.08
CA ASN A 101 -23.59 -0.28 -0.24
C ASN A 101 -24.00 0.87 0.68
N ARG A 102 -24.82 1.81 0.16
CA ARG A 102 -25.36 2.90 0.97
C ARG A 102 -26.81 3.29 0.67
N PRO A 103 -27.82 2.77 1.41
CA PRO A 103 -29.24 2.96 1.09
C PRO A 103 -29.70 4.43 1.02
N ALA A 104 -29.07 5.32 1.78
CA ALA A 104 -29.36 6.77 1.74
C ALA A 104 -29.03 7.43 0.38
N TRP A 105 -28.30 6.73 -0.49
CA TRP A 105 -27.86 7.22 -1.79
C TRP A 105 -28.51 6.41 -2.91
N ALA A 106 -29.82 6.56 -3.09
CA ALA A 106 -30.62 5.76 -4.01
C ALA A 106 -30.05 5.67 -5.44
N ALA A 107 -29.39 6.71 -5.94
CA ALA A 107 -28.84 6.74 -7.31
C ALA A 107 -27.57 5.88 -7.52
N VAL A 108 -26.84 5.51 -6.46
CA VAL A 108 -25.59 4.72 -6.57
C VAL A 108 -25.58 3.49 -5.65
N HIS A 109 -26.58 3.35 -4.77
CA HIS A 109 -26.72 2.20 -3.88
C HIS A 109 -26.89 0.91 -4.68
N GLN A 110 -26.00 -0.06 -4.45
CA GLN A 110 -26.01 -1.38 -5.12
C GLN A 110 -25.96 -1.30 -6.66
N VAL A 111 -25.56 -0.16 -7.22
CA VAL A 111 -25.32 -0.01 -8.66
C VAL A 111 -23.89 -0.45 -8.95
N THR A 112 -23.75 -1.38 -9.90
CA THR A 112 -22.43 -1.87 -10.33
C THR A 112 -21.91 -1.01 -11.48
N TYR A 113 -20.69 -0.50 -11.34
CA TYR A 113 -19.97 0.29 -12.34
C TYR A 113 -18.79 -0.50 -12.89
N ALA A 114 -18.55 -0.43 -14.20
CA ALA A 114 -17.44 -1.15 -14.84
C ALA A 114 -16.05 -0.62 -14.43
N ASN A 115 -15.95 0.65 -14.04
CA ASN A 115 -14.70 1.29 -13.64
C ASN A 115 -14.95 2.42 -12.63
N LEU A 116 -13.88 2.83 -11.94
CA LEU A 116 -13.93 3.87 -10.91
C LEU A 116 -14.37 5.23 -11.45
N ILE A 117 -14.02 5.54 -12.71
CA ILE A 117 -14.39 6.80 -13.38
C ILE A 117 -15.90 6.92 -13.53
N SER A 118 -16.57 5.83 -13.91
CA SER A 118 -18.03 5.76 -14.04
C SER A 118 -18.71 5.98 -12.69
N LEU A 119 -18.14 5.41 -11.62
CA LEU A 119 -18.61 5.65 -10.25
C LEU A 119 -18.43 7.12 -9.85
N VAL A 120 -17.27 7.72 -10.10
CA VAL A 120 -17.01 9.15 -9.83
C VAL A 120 -18.00 10.05 -10.57
N HIS A 121 -18.31 9.76 -11.84
CA HIS A 121 -19.33 10.52 -12.57
C HIS A 121 -20.73 10.37 -11.99
N ALA A 122 -21.07 9.21 -11.44
CA ALA A 122 -22.36 9.02 -10.77
C ALA A 122 -22.42 9.78 -9.44
N LEU A 123 -21.33 9.79 -8.66
CA LEU A 123 -21.19 10.60 -7.45
C LEU A 123 -21.29 12.11 -7.76
N ASN A 124 -20.64 12.56 -8.84
CA ASN A 124 -20.74 13.95 -9.30
C ASN A 124 -22.17 14.34 -9.68
N ARG A 125 -22.90 13.46 -10.37
CA ARG A 125 -24.31 13.69 -10.70
C ARG A 125 -25.23 13.76 -9.47
N MET A 126 -24.84 13.12 -8.36
CA MET A 126 -25.54 13.23 -7.08
C MET A 126 -25.26 14.56 -6.34
N GLY A 127 -24.26 15.33 -6.79
CA GLY A 127 -23.85 16.59 -6.18
C GLY A 127 -22.69 16.46 -5.19
N LEU A 128 -21.94 15.35 -5.23
CA LEU A 128 -20.62 15.28 -4.61
C LEU A 128 -19.58 15.86 -5.58
N MET A 129 -18.47 16.41 -5.10
CA MET A 129 -17.40 16.96 -5.93
C MET A 129 -16.05 16.47 -5.45
N LEU A 130 -15.15 16.16 -6.39
CA LEU A 130 -13.78 15.76 -6.07
C LEU A 130 -12.92 16.99 -5.79
#